data_AF-A0A2T0MSK4-F1
#
_entry.id   AF-A0A2T0MSK4-F1
#
_cell.length_a   1.000
_cell.length_b   1.000
_cell.length_c   1.000
_cell.angle_alpha   90.00
_cell.angle_beta   90.00
_cell.angle_gamma   90.00
#
_symmetry.space_group_name_H-M   'P 1'
#
loop_
_entity.id
_entity.type
_entity.pdbx_description
1 polymer ?
#
loop_
_entity_poly.entity_id
_entity_poly.type
_entity_poly.pdbx_seq_one_letter_code
_entity_poly.pdbx_strand_id
1 'polypeptide(L)'
;MTTAREALSDPDLRGAFRRFYVWRDPDGLWHAKPLPKLTDGEIAYQILPELVAETPIRLAYRCTWQRSRRKVYRYLQKYEVRSAALEPAP
;
A
#
# COMPACT_ATOMS: atom_id res chain seq x y z
N MET A 1 2.88 -12.15 15.37
CA MET A 1 2.75 -10.78 14.81
C MET A 1 3.65 -10.69 13.59
N THR A 2 3.11 -10.42 12.40
CA THR A 2 3.92 -10.36 11.18
C THR A 2 4.86 -9.14 11.20
N THR A 3 6.14 -9.37 10.95
CA THR A 3 7.16 -8.30 10.85
C THR A 3 7.19 -7.71 9.44
N ALA A 4 7.75 -6.50 9.30
CA ALA A 4 7.97 -5.88 7.98
C ALA A 4 8.75 -6.79 7.03
N ARG A 5 9.74 -7.50 7.56
CA ARG A 5 10.57 -8.44 6.80
C ARG A 5 9.78 -9.65 6.30
N GLU A 6 8.91 -10.21 7.12
CA GLU A 6 8.03 -11.33 6.73
C GLU A 6 7.02 -10.91 5.66
N ALA A 7 6.38 -9.74 5.82
CA ALA A 7 5.45 -9.23 4.80
C ALA A 7 6.15 -8.93 3.46
N LEU A 8 7.39 -8.45 3.49
CA LEU A 8 8.19 -8.23 2.27
C LEU A 8 8.71 -9.52 1.63
N SER A 9 8.64 -10.65 2.35
CA SER A 9 9.04 -11.97 1.83
C SER A 9 7.92 -12.64 1.04
N ASP A 10 6.65 -12.23 1.24
CA ASP A 10 5.53 -12.65 0.41
C ASP A 10 5.68 -12.04 -1.01
N PRO A 11 5.79 -12.88 -2.07
CA PRO A 11 6.00 -12.41 -3.44
C PRO A 11 4.94 -11.43 -3.94
N ASP A 12 3.69 -11.60 -3.51
CA ASP A 12 2.57 -10.78 -3.95
C ASP A 12 2.59 -9.40 -3.29
N LEU A 13 2.85 -9.36 -1.98
CA LEU A 13 3.04 -8.13 -1.23
C LEU A 13 4.27 -7.37 -1.72
N ARG A 14 5.38 -8.08 -1.95
CA ARG A 14 6.61 -7.52 -2.53
C ARG A 14 6.33 -6.86 -3.88
N GLY A 15 5.48 -7.46 -4.71
CA GLY A 15 5.04 -6.90 -5.98
C GLY A 15 4.29 -5.57 -5.84
N ALA A 16 3.45 -5.43 -4.81
CA ALA A 16 2.75 -4.19 -4.47
C ALA A 16 3.72 -3.11 -3.96
N PHE A 17 4.69 -3.49 -3.14
CA PHE A 17 5.64 -2.59 -2.48
C PHE A 17 6.86 -2.18 -3.32
N ARG A 18 7.04 -2.70 -4.54
CA ARG A 18 8.24 -2.50 -5.39
C ARG A 18 8.72 -1.04 -5.56
N ARG A 19 7.86 -0.04 -5.37
CA ARG A 19 8.20 1.40 -5.46
C ARG A 19 7.91 2.15 -4.17
N PHE A 20 7.93 1.45 -3.04
CA PHE A 20 7.62 2.02 -1.75
C PHE A 20 8.69 1.61 -0.75
N TYR A 21 9.13 2.57 0.06
CA TYR A 21 9.79 2.28 1.32
C TYR A 21 8.71 1.89 2.33
N VAL A 22 8.78 0.68 2.89
CA VAL A 22 7.75 0.13 3.79
C VAL A 22 8.34 -0.16 5.15
N TRP A 23 7.66 0.28 6.20
CA TRP A 23 8.05 0.00 7.58
C TRP A 23 6.82 -0.19 8.46
N ARG A 24 7.04 -0.76 9.64
CA ARG A 24 6.03 -0.87 10.70
C ARG A 24 6.45 0.04 11.85
N ASP A 25 5.56 0.90 12.30
CA ASP A 25 5.84 1.82 13.40
C ASP A 25 5.75 1.08 14.77
N PRO A 26 6.15 1.74 15.88
CA PRO A 26 6.04 1.18 17.23
C PRO A 26 4.58 0.92 17.67
N ASP A 27 3.63 1.68 17.13
CA ASP A 27 2.20 1.54 17.41
C ASP A 27 1.57 0.35 16.66
N GLY A 28 2.35 -0.29 15.79
CA GLY A 28 1.99 -1.50 15.06
C GLY A 28 1.33 -1.27 13.70
N LEU A 29 1.17 -0.01 13.26
CA LEU A 29 0.70 0.40 11.95
C LEU A 29 1.78 0.23 10.88
N TRP A 30 1.32 0.02 9.66
CA TRP A 30 2.13 -0.16 8.48
C TRP A 30 2.14 1.11 7.66
N HIS A 31 3.34 1.53 7.27
CA HIS A 31 3.55 2.74 6.50
C HIS A 31 4.24 2.44 5.19
N ALA A 32 3.90 3.19 4.15
CA ALA A 32 4.57 3.17 2.85
C ALA A 32 4.81 4.59 2.32
N LYS A 33 6.05 4.87 1.90
CA LYS A 33 6.43 6.10 1.20
C LYS A 33 6.84 5.81 -0.25
N PRO A 34 6.26 6.48 -1.25
CA PRO A 34 6.64 6.29 -2.64
C PRO A 34 8.12 6.60 -2.90
N LEU A 35 8.74 5.85 -3.80
CA LEU A 35 10.10 6.04 -4.31
C LEU A 35 10.11 6.09 -5.86
N PRO A 36 10.79 7.08 -6.49
CA PRO A 36 11.42 8.26 -5.88
C PRO A 36 10.39 9.20 -5.23
N LYS A 37 10.88 10.24 -4.55
CA LYS A 37 10.05 11.26 -3.90
C LYS A 37 9.08 11.86 -4.94
N LEU A 38 7.81 12.00 -4.55
CA LEU A 38 6.79 12.55 -5.44
C LEU A 38 7.11 13.99 -5.84
N THR A 39 6.78 14.31 -7.08
CA THR A 39 6.77 15.68 -7.59
C THR A 39 5.50 16.43 -7.16
N ASP A 40 5.54 17.76 -7.12
CA ASP A 40 4.37 18.58 -6.76
C ASP A 40 3.17 18.32 -7.70
N GLY A 41 3.45 18.02 -8.98
CA GLY A 41 2.43 17.62 -9.94
C GLY A 41 1.74 16.32 -9.55
N GLU A 42 2.48 15.29 -9.12
CA GLU A 42 1.91 14.03 -8.65
C GLU A 42 1.05 14.21 -7.39
N ILE A 43 1.49 15.06 -6.47
CA ILE A 43 0.71 15.41 -5.28
C ILE A 43 -0.60 16.12 -5.68
N ALA A 44 -0.54 17.05 -6.65
CA ALA A 44 -1.72 17.71 -7.20
C ALA A 44 -2.69 16.72 -7.89
N TYR A 45 -2.20 15.58 -8.38
CA TYR A 45 -3.01 14.46 -8.88
C TYR A 45 -3.47 13.47 -7.78
N GLN A 46 -3.49 13.90 -6.52
CA GLN A 46 -3.95 13.12 -5.36
C GLN A 46 -3.10 11.88 -5.07
N ILE A 47 -1.83 11.86 -5.47
CA ILE A 47 -0.89 10.80 -5.09
C ILE A 47 -0.39 11.14 -3.67
N LEU A 48 -0.76 10.32 -2.68
CA LEU A 48 -0.42 10.56 -1.28
C LEU A 48 1.09 10.39 -0.99
N PRO A 49 1.73 11.32 -0.28
CA PRO A 49 3.16 11.23 0.04
C PRO A 49 3.47 10.11 1.04
N GLU A 50 2.49 9.67 1.81
CA GLU A 50 2.59 8.57 2.76
C GLU A 50 1.26 7.82 2.81
N LEU A 51 1.33 6.49 2.82
CA LEU A 51 0.20 5.59 3.02
C LEU A 51 0.34 4.90 4.37
N VAL A 52 -0.77 4.77 5.09
CA VAL A 52 -0.81 4.08 6.39
C VAL A 52 -1.91 3.01 6.37
N ALA A 53 -1.71 1.88 7.02
CA ALA A 53 -2.74 0.87 7.24
C ALA A 53 -2.46 -0.03 8.45
N GLU A 54 -3.50 -0.62 9.03
CA GLU A 54 -3.38 -1.54 10.17
C GLU A 54 -2.72 -2.88 9.80
N THR A 55 -2.82 -3.29 8.52
CA THR A 55 -2.31 -4.58 8.05
C THR A 55 -1.46 -4.42 6.80
N PRO A 56 -0.46 -5.30 6.59
CA PRO A 56 0.38 -5.23 5.41
C PRO A 56 -0.42 -5.44 4.12
N ILE A 57 -1.48 -6.25 4.16
CA ILE A 57 -2.37 -6.49 3.01
C ILE A 57 -3.12 -5.22 2.63
N ARG A 58 -3.67 -4.48 3.60
CA ARG A 58 -4.34 -3.19 3.34
C ARG A 58 -3.35 -2.15 2.82
N LEU A 59 -2.12 -2.13 3.33
CA LEU A 59 -1.09 -1.23 2.83
C LEU A 59 -0.72 -1.55 1.36
N ALA A 60 -0.53 -2.83 1.03
CA ALA A 60 -0.23 -3.28 -0.32
C ALA A 60 -1.36 -2.98 -1.31
N TYR A 61 -2.62 -3.06 -0.86
CA TYR A 61 -3.76 -2.58 -1.64
C TYR A 61 -3.63 -1.08 -1.97
N ARG A 62 -3.40 -0.23 -0.95
CA ARG A 62 -3.23 1.22 -1.13
C ARG A 62 -2.06 1.55 -2.07
N CYS A 63 -0.93 0.86 -1.90
CA CYS A 63 0.25 0.99 -2.77
C CYS A 63 -0.07 0.60 -4.22
N THR A 64 -0.84 -0.48 -4.42
CA THR A 64 -1.26 -0.93 -5.76
C THR A 64 -2.23 0.03 -6.40
N TRP A 65 -3.18 0.59 -5.63
CA TRP A 65 -4.11 1.62 -6.09
C TRP A 65 -3.39 2.86 -6.58
N GLN A 66 -2.44 3.35 -5.78
CA GLN A 66 -1.64 4.53 -6.09
C GLN A 66 -0.77 4.33 -7.34
N ARG A 67 -0.26 3.10 -7.57
CA ARG A 67 0.57 2.78 -8.75
C ARG A 67 -0.25 2.52 -10.02
N SER A 68 -1.41 1.88 -9.89
CA SER A 68 -2.21 1.44 -11.04
C SER A 68 -3.62 1.02 -10.61
N ARG A 69 -4.59 1.93 -10.74
CA ARG A 69 -6.02 1.66 -10.51
C ARG A 69 -6.55 0.41 -11.25
N ARG A 70 -6.01 0.09 -12.44
CA ARG A 70 -6.37 -1.13 -13.21
C ARG A 70 -5.91 -2.46 -12.58
N LYS A 71 -4.86 -2.46 -11.74
CA LYS A 71 -4.29 -3.68 -11.14
C LYS A 71 -4.92 -4.04 -9.79
N VAL A 72 -5.67 -3.11 -9.22
CA VAL A 72 -6.35 -3.20 -7.92
C VAL A 72 -7.32 -4.37 -7.89
N TYR A 73 -8.08 -4.57 -8.97
CA TYR A 73 -9.10 -5.61 -9.05
C TYR A 73 -8.53 -7.03 -8.84
N ARG A 74 -7.34 -7.32 -9.38
CA ARG A 74 -6.64 -8.60 -9.16
C ARG A 74 -6.25 -8.81 -7.70
N TYR A 75 -5.91 -7.74 -7.00
CA TYR A 75 -5.51 -7.78 -5.60
C TYR A 75 -6.73 -8.05 -4.70
N LEU A 76 -7.86 -7.37 -4.97
CA LEU A 76 -9.12 -7.61 -4.27
C LEU A 76 -9.62 -9.05 -4.44
N GLN A 77 -9.54 -9.59 -5.66
CA GLN A 77 -9.94 -10.98 -5.95
C GLN A 77 -9.06 -12.01 -5.23
N LYS A 78 -7.75 -11.80 -5.18
CA LYS A 78 -6.81 -12.77 -4.59
C LYS A 78 -6.88 -12.82 -3.06
N TYR A 79 -7.18 -11.70 -2.42
CA TYR A 79 -7.17 -11.56 -0.96
C TYR A 79 -8.58 -11.45 -0.35
N GLU A 80 -9.62 -11.71 -1.14
CA GLU A 80 -11.05 -11.57 -0.75
C GLU A 80 -11.39 -10.25 -0.02
N VAL A 81 -10.64 -9.18 -0.31
CA VAL A 81 -10.84 -7.93 0.41
C VAL A 81 -12.10 -7.27 -0.12
N ARG A 82 -13.12 -7.13 0.73
CA ARG A 82 -14.36 -6.43 0.38
C ARG A 82 -14.07 -4.94 0.21
N SER A 83 -14.51 -4.35 -0.91
CA SER A 83 -14.35 -2.92 -1.22
C SER A 83 -14.91 -1.99 -0.14
N ALA A 84 -15.98 -2.39 0.55
CA ALA A 84 -16.58 -1.63 1.66
C ALA A 84 -15.67 -1.48 2.89
N ALA A 85 -14.62 -2.31 3.04
CA ALA A 85 -13.64 -2.21 4.11
C ALA A 85 -12.40 -1.35 3.73
N LEU A 86 -12.45 -0.71 2.55
CA LEU A 86 -11.34 -0.01 1.91
C LEU A 86 -11.78 1.36 1.38
N GLU A 87 -12.67 2.04 2.09
CA GLU A 87 -13.01 3.43 1.82
C GLU A 87 -11.71 4.24 1.67
N PRO A 88 -11.48 4.89 0.51
CA PRO A 88 -10.41 5.86 0.40
C PRO A 88 -10.77 7.01 1.34
N ALA A 89 -9.90 7.31 2.31
CA ALA A 89 -10.05 8.52 3.10
C ALA A 89 -10.14 9.74 2.15
N PRO A 90 -11.01 10.72 2.46
CA PRO A 90 -11.27 11.88 1.61
C PRO A 90 -10.01 12.68 1.27
#